data_AF-A0A074VDX5-F1
#
_entry.id   AF-A0A074VDX5-F1
#
_cell.length_a   1.000
_cell.length_b   1.000
_cell.length_c   1.000
_cell.angle_alpha   90.00
_cell.angle_beta   90.00
_cell.angle_gamma   90.00
#
_symmetry.space_group_name_H-M   'P 1'
#
loop_
_entity.id
_entity.type
_entity.pdbx_description
1 polymer ?
#
loop_
_entity_poly.entity_id
_entity_poly.type
_entity_poly.pdbx_seq_one_letter_code
_entity_poly.pdbx_strand_id
1 'polypeptide(L)'
;MSKSITAKEVQEHATQEKGLYIIIDGGVYSMADFVDEHPGGSKILKRVGGKDASKQFWKYHNEAVLKKYQPKLKIGDLKEEAKL
;
A
#
# COMPACT_ATOMS: atom_id res chain seq x y z
N MET A 1 -6.27 -1.32 16.89
CA MET A 1 -4.83 -1.11 17.14
C MET A 1 -4.17 -0.96 15.79
N SER A 2 -3.82 0.26 15.38
CA SER A 2 -3.09 0.46 14.11
C SER A 2 -1.62 0.09 14.33
N LYS A 3 -1.09 -0.83 13.51
CA LYS A 3 0.33 -1.21 13.57
C LYS A 3 1.16 -0.10 12.92
N SER A 4 2.21 0.37 13.60
CA SER A 4 3.18 1.30 13.00
C SER A 4 4.21 0.51 12.18
N ILE A 5 4.29 0.80 10.89
CA ILE A 5 5.14 0.10 9.92
C ILE A 5 6.18 1.08 9.38
N THR A 6 7.46 0.70 9.31
CA THR A 6 8.52 1.60 8.83
C THR A 6 8.60 1.61 7.31
N ALA A 7 9.16 2.66 6.71
CA ALA A 7 9.43 2.70 5.27
C ALA A 7 10.35 1.54 4.82
N LYS A 8 11.31 1.16 5.67
CA LYS A 8 12.18 0.00 5.43
C LYS A 8 11.39 -1.31 5.37
N GLU A 9 10.48 -1.53 6.34
CA GLU A 9 9.60 -2.71 6.33
C GLU A 9 8.74 -2.71 5.07
N VAL A 10 8.16 -1.58 4.66
CA VAL A 10 7.43 -1.50 3.38
C VAL A 10 8.32 -1.92 2.20
N GLN A 11 9.55 -1.44 2.11
CA GLN A 11 10.50 -1.77 1.04
C GLN A 11 10.86 -3.27 0.98
N GLU A 12 10.93 -3.96 2.13
CA GLU A 12 11.19 -5.40 2.16
C GLU A 12 10.04 -6.19 1.54
N HIS A 13 8.82 -5.67 1.65
CA HIS A 13 7.60 -6.22 1.07
C HIS A 13 7.35 -5.69 -0.36
N ALA A 14 8.37 -5.65 -1.22
CA ALA A 14 8.24 -5.11 -2.59
C ALA A 14 7.54 -6.03 -3.61
N THR A 15 7.40 -7.34 -3.31
CA THR A 15 6.86 -8.34 -4.24
C THR A 15 5.73 -9.14 -3.60
N GLN A 16 4.87 -9.76 -4.41
CA GLN A 16 3.73 -10.58 -3.96
C GLN A 16 4.18 -11.74 -3.06
N GLU A 17 5.27 -12.41 -3.40
CA GLU A 17 5.88 -13.49 -2.59
C GLU A 17 6.33 -13.00 -1.21
N LYS A 18 6.70 -11.73 -1.11
CA LYS A 18 7.06 -11.06 0.15
C LYS A 18 5.89 -10.30 0.77
N GLY A 19 4.65 -10.47 0.30
CA GLY A 19 3.48 -9.83 0.90
C GLY A 19 3.07 -8.45 0.34
N LEU A 20 3.71 -7.97 -0.73
CA LEU A 20 3.47 -6.71 -1.48
C LEU A 20 2.78 -5.59 -0.69
N TYR A 21 3.55 -4.68 -0.11
CA TYR A 21 3.03 -3.51 0.60
C TYR A 21 3.09 -2.25 -0.25
N ILE A 22 2.14 -1.35 -0.05
CA ILE A 22 2.15 0.00 -0.62
C ILE A 22 1.76 1.02 0.44
N ILE A 23 2.20 2.26 0.26
CA ILE A 23 1.77 3.39 1.08
C ILE A 23 0.82 4.28 0.28
N ILE A 24 -0.34 4.60 0.88
CA ILE A 24 -1.29 5.60 0.38
C ILE A 24 -1.59 6.58 1.51
N ASP A 25 -1.22 7.85 1.35
CA ASP A 25 -1.46 8.91 2.34
C ASP A 25 -0.98 8.55 3.76
N GLY A 26 0.19 7.91 3.84
CA GLY A 26 0.75 7.42 5.11
C GLY A 26 0.08 6.17 5.67
N GLY A 27 -1.02 5.69 5.10
CA GLY A 27 -1.56 4.36 5.40
C GLY A 27 -0.75 3.27 4.71
N VAL A 28 -0.49 2.15 5.38
CA VAL A 28 0.18 0.98 4.79
C VAL A 28 -0.83 -0.12 4.52
N TYR A 29 -0.80 -0.64 3.29
CA TYR A 29 -1.76 -1.60 2.79
C TYR A 29 -1.07 -2.84 2.25
N SER A 30 -1.56 -4.02 2.62
CA SER A 30 -1.16 -5.30 2.04
C SER A 30 -1.95 -5.55 0.78
N MET A 31 -1.24 -5.76 -0.33
CA MET A 31 -1.83 -6.03 -1.64
C MET A 31 -1.63 -7.48 -2.06
N ALA A 32 -0.94 -8.32 -1.29
CA ALA A 32 -0.56 -9.70 -1.67
C ALA A 32 -1.74 -10.51 -2.21
N ASP A 33 -2.87 -10.47 -1.50
CA ASP A 33 -4.10 -11.19 -1.85
C ASP A 33 -4.95 -10.44 -2.89
N PHE A 34 -4.67 -9.16 -3.12
CA PHE A 34 -5.42 -8.29 -4.04
C PHE A 34 -4.74 -8.09 -5.40
N VAL A 35 -3.51 -8.60 -5.58
CA VAL A 35 -2.72 -8.38 -6.81
C VAL A 35 -3.47 -8.82 -8.06
N ASP A 36 -4.07 -10.02 -8.00
CA ASP A 36 -4.77 -10.64 -9.12
C ASP A 36 -6.22 -10.15 -9.27
N GLU A 37 -6.81 -9.60 -8.20
CA GLU A 37 -8.15 -8.99 -8.22
C GLU A 37 -8.15 -7.51 -8.64
N HIS A 38 -6.97 -6.88 -8.73
CA HIS A 38 -6.86 -5.46 -9.03
C HIS A 38 -7.34 -5.13 -10.47
N PRO A 39 -8.41 -4.32 -10.65
CA PRO A 39 -8.98 -4.04 -11.97
C PRO A 39 -8.03 -3.32 -12.92
N GLY A 40 -7.08 -2.53 -12.39
CA GLY A 40 -6.02 -1.88 -13.18
C GLY A 40 -4.88 -2.81 -13.60
N GLY A 41 -4.96 -4.10 -13.24
CA GLY A 41 -3.99 -5.14 -13.56
C GLY A 41 -2.88 -5.29 -12.52
N SER A 42 -2.43 -6.52 -12.35
CA SER A 42 -1.38 -6.93 -11.41
C SER A 42 -0.01 -6.29 -11.69
N LYS A 43 0.31 -6.01 -12.96
CA LYS A 43 1.59 -5.39 -13.37
C LYS A 43 1.82 -4.02 -12.72
N ILE A 44 0.75 -3.25 -12.52
CA ILE A 44 0.87 -1.91 -11.93
C ILE A 44 1.21 -2.00 -10.45
N LEU A 45 0.52 -2.89 -9.71
CA LEU A 45 0.82 -3.12 -8.29
C LEU A 45 2.25 -3.64 -8.09
N LYS A 46 2.71 -4.60 -8.91
CA LYS A 46 4.08 -5.12 -8.85
C LYS A 46 5.15 -4.05 -9.09
N ARG A 47 4.85 -2.99 -9.86
CA ARG A 47 5.80 -1.88 -10.11
C ARG A 47 5.95 -0.93 -8.91
N VAL A 48 4.87 -0.78 -8.14
CA VAL A 48 4.77 0.15 -7.01
C VAL A 48 4.91 -0.54 -5.65
N GLY A 49 5.02 -1.88 -5.64
CA GLY A 49 5.29 -2.65 -4.44
C GLY A 49 6.54 -2.15 -3.71
N GLY A 50 6.39 -2.02 -2.39
CA GLY A 50 7.39 -1.51 -1.48
C GLY A 50 7.63 -0.01 -1.54
N LYS A 51 6.68 0.77 -2.08
CA LYS A 51 6.82 2.22 -2.29
C LYS A 51 5.57 2.98 -1.89
N ASP A 52 5.72 4.30 -1.82
CA ASP A 52 4.60 5.23 -1.81
C ASP A 52 3.95 5.28 -3.21
N ALA A 53 2.67 4.91 -3.25
CA ALA A 53 1.85 4.88 -4.44
C ALA A 53 0.75 5.94 -4.39
N SER A 54 0.77 6.87 -3.44
CA SER A 54 -0.29 7.88 -3.22
C SER A 54 -0.57 8.67 -4.50
N LYS A 55 0.48 9.17 -5.16
CA LYS A 55 0.35 9.92 -6.42
C LYS A 55 -0.28 9.09 -7.54
N GLN A 56 0.16 7.84 -7.72
CA GLN A 56 -0.43 6.95 -8.71
C GLN A 56 -1.88 6.62 -8.38
N PHE A 57 -2.19 6.35 -7.10
CA PHE A 57 -3.52 6.02 -6.66
C PHE A 57 -4.50 7.15 -6.96
N TRP A 58 -4.20 8.38 -6.52
CA TRP A 58 -5.08 9.55 -6.71
C TRP A 58 -5.23 9.98 -8.17
N LYS A 59 -4.28 9.61 -9.04
CA LYS A 59 -4.41 9.87 -10.49
C LYS A 59 -5.50 9.01 -11.14
N TYR A 60 -5.76 7.81 -10.63
CA TYR A 60 -6.66 6.83 -11.25
C TYR A 60 -7.87 6.46 -10.39
N HIS A 61 -7.85 6.80 -9.09
CA HIS A 61 -8.86 6.43 -8.12
C HIS A 61 -9.25 7.64 -7.26
N ASN A 62 -10.43 7.55 -6.66
CA ASN A 62 -10.98 8.54 -5.75
C ASN A 62 -11.10 7.98 -4.32
N GLU A 63 -11.52 8.84 -3.40
CA GLU A 63 -11.63 8.48 -1.98
C GLU A 63 -12.66 7.37 -1.71
N ALA A 64 -13.69 7.25 -2.55
CA ALA A 64 -14.71 6.20 -2.39
C ALA A 64 -14.11 4.80 -2.60
N VAL A 65 -13.17 4.68 -3.56
CA VAL A 65 -12.40 3.44 -3.76
C VAL A 65 -11.56 3.15 -2.51
N LEU A 66 -10.82 4.15 -2.02
CA LEU A 66 -9.97 3.95 -0.83
C LEU A 66 -10.81 3.51 0.37
N LYS A 67 -11.92 4.18 0.67
CA LYS A 67 -12.82 3.84 1.78
C LYS A 67 -13.42 2.43 1.66
N LYS A 68 -13.69 1.97 0.44
CA LYS A 68 -14.24 0.63 0.18
C LYS A 68 -13.22 -0.48 0.49
N TYR A 69 -11.96 -0.29 0.13
CA TYR A 69 -10.93 -1.34 0.25
C TYR A 69 -10.07 -1.21 1.52
N GLN A 70 -9.95 -0.02 2.08
CA GLN A 70 -9.19 0.26 3.30
C GLN A 70 -9.47 -0.71 4.46
N PRO A 71 -10.73 -1.00 4.86
CA PRO A 71 -10.97 -1.87 6.01
C PRO A 71 -10.50 -3.32 5.78
N LYS A 72 -10.27 -3.73 4.53
CA LYS A 72 -9.80 -5.07 4.18
C LYS A 72 -8.29 -5.13 3.95
N LEU A 73 -7.72 -4.08 3.37
CA LEU A 73 -6.34 -4.09 2.89
C LEU A 73 -5.37 -3.32 3.79
N LYS A 74 -5.85 -2.38 4.60
CA LYS A 74 -4.98 -1.58 5.48
C LYS A 74 -4.49 -2.44 6.64
N ILE A 75 -3.17 -2.54 6.77
CA ILE A 75 -2.50 -3.30 7.82
C ILE A 75 -1.89 -2.41 8.91
N GLY A 76 -1.77 -1.11 8.65
CA GLY A 76 -1.18 -0.18 9.58
C GLY A 76 -1.01 1.22 9.01
N ASP A 77 -0.22 2.01 9.71
CA ASP A 77 0.15 3.37 9.36
C ASP A 77 1.68 3.46 9.30
N LEU A 78 2.18 4.25 8.37
CA LEU A 78 3.60 4.49 8.18
C LEU A 78 4.12 5.21 9.42
N LYS A 79 5.12 4.63 10.06
CA LYS A 79 5.83 5.26 11.16
C LYS A 79 6.59 6.46 10.59
N GLU A 80 6.13 7.66 10.92
CA GLU A 80 6.90 8.87 10.70
C GLU A 80 8.22 8.73 11.46
N GLU A 81 9.34 8.65 10.73
CA GLU A 81 10.64 8.95 11.34
C GLU A 81 10.62 10.43 11.65
N ALA A 82 10.47 10.76 12.94
CA ALA A 82 10.58 12.12 13.42
C ALA A 82 11.89 12.69 12.85
N LYS A 83 11.77 13.65 11.93
CA LYS A 83 12.89 14.48 11.51
C LYS A 83 13.36 15.24 12.76
N LEU A 84 14.45 14.77 13.35
CA LEU A 84 15.26 15.49 14.33
C LEU A 84 15.77 16.81 13.72
#